data_AF-A0A061EXW6-F1
#
_entry.id   AF-A0A061EXW6-F1
#
_cell.length_a   1.000
_cell.length_b   1.000
_cell.length_c   1.000
_cell.angle_alpha   90.00
_cell.angle_beta   90.00
_cell.angle_gamma   90.00
#
_symmetry.space_group_name_H-M   'P 1'
#
loop_
_entity.id
_entity.type
_entity.pdbx_description
1 polymer ?
#
loop_
_entity_poly.entity_id
_entity_poly.type
_entity_poly.pdbx_seq_one_letter_code
_entity_poly.pdbx_strand_id
1 'polypeptide(L)'
;MEASSSTIYIPLAKGSFSIVQSYYKMANVRLFCIIVASLPFMFVSASHSSLDYDNAKTLSPAINNEKVNLSLYYETLCPYCASFISDNLVKVFQNDLDTIVNLRLVPWGNAFIVGNRTQCQHGEEECYLNTIHSCVIYLWPDVKTHFEFIDCTEKQNLKRGPVTTKEELWEPCCEKLILSEDRIKECYNSGYGNKLQRQYANETASLNPPHDYVPWVVVNNQPIRDDFVNFVKYVCQAYKGDHVPVACKAQSSNVSSAKMANKIHPGCYTTEIFRNSAPPAAAKTGPGTK
;
A
#
# COMPACT_ATOMS: atom_id res chain seq x y z
N MET A 1 28.36 -78.95 9.06
CA MET A 1 29.45 -79.36 8.15
C MET A 1 29.16 -78.63 6.85
N GLU A 2 29.75 -77.45 6.68
CA GLU A 2 30.95 -77.21 5.83
C GLU A 2 30.63 -77.33 4.32
N ALA A 3 31.05 -76.45 3.41
CA ALA A 3 31.74 -75.17 3.50
C ALA A 3 31.67 -74.45 2.13
N SER A 4 31.72 -73.11 2.19
CA SER A 4 32.48 -72.16 1.34
C SER A 4 32.34 -72.11 -0.20
N SER A 5 31.99 -70.91 -0.70
CA SER A 5 32.84 -70.17 -1.68
C SER A 5 32.49 -68.66 -1.76
N SER A 6 33.27 -67.84 -1.05
CA SER A 6 34.08 -66.69 -1.52
C SER A 6 33.57 -65.59 -2.50
N THR A 7 33.46 -64.35 -1.94
CA THR A 7 34.00 -63.02 -2.40
C THR A 7 33.33 -62.27 -3.58
N ILE A 8 33.23 -60.92 -3.74
CA ILE A 8 33.73 -59.64 -3.12
C ILE A 8 32.64 -58.55 -3.31
N TYR A 9 32.45 -57.66 -2.33
CA TYR A 9 31.69 -56.39 -2.44
C TYR A 9 32.67 -55.21 -2.64
N ILE A 10 32.39 -54.32 -3.61
CA ILE A 10 33.15 -53.07 -3.85
C ILE A 10 32.29 -51.89 -3.35
N PRO A 11 32.76 -51.03 -2.42
CA PRO A 11 32.05 -49.81 -2.05
C PRO A 11 32.47 -48.63 -2.94
N LEU A 12 31.48 -47.88 -3.43
CA LEU A 12 31.68 -46.60 -4.13
C LEU A 12 32.04 -45.50 -3.11
N ALA A 13 33.25 -44.97 -3.25
CA ALA A 13 33.78 -43.89 -2.44
C ALA A 13 33.31 -42.50 -2.92
N LYS A 14 33.22 -41.60 -1.95
CA LYS A 14 32.85 -40.19 -2.04
C LYS A 14 33.82 -39.39 -2.92
N GLY A 15 33.29 -38.60 -3.84
CA GLY A 15 34.04 -37.61 -4.61
C GLY A 15 33.82 -36.20 -4.06
N SER A 16 34.90 -35.57 -3.58
CA SER A 16 34.98 -34.17 -3.21
C SER A 16 35.26 -33.31 -4.44
N PHE A 17 34.44 -32.29 -4.72
CA PHE A 17 34.71 -31.27 -5.73
C PHE A 17 35.07 -29.93 -5.08
N SER A 18 36.23 -29.42 -5.45
CA SER A 18 36.84 -28.12 -5.15
C SER A 18 37.77 -27.91 -6.36
N ILE A 19 37.87 -26.81 -7.11
CA ILE A 19 37.65 -25.36 -6.96
C ILE A 19 37.60 -24.82 -8.41
N VAL A 20 36.73 -23.87 -8.75
CA VAL A 20 37.13 -22.65 -9.53
C VAL A 20 36.21 -21.50 -9.12
N GLN A 21 36.74 -20.60 -8.32
CA GLN A 21 36.13 -19.36 -7.86
C GLN A 21 36.41 -18.26 -8.90
N SER A 22 35.36 -17.60 -9.37
CA SER A 22 35.43 -16.50 -10.34
C SER A 22 35.96 -15.23 -9.65
N TYR A 23 37.13 -14.74 -10.07
CA TYR A 23 37.71 -13.49 -9.59
C TYR A 23 37.31 -12.33 -10.52
N TYR A 24 36.48 -11.40 -10.01
CA TYR A 24 36.37 -10.05 -10.57
C TYR A 24 37.66 -9.29 -10.24
N LYS A 25 38.46 -8.99 -11.27
CA LYS A 25 39.68 -8.19 -11.13
C LYS A 25 39.39 -6.75 -11.60
N MET A 26 39.49 -5.82 -10.66
CA MET A 26 39.43 -4.38 -10.87
C MET A 26 40.51 -3.95 -11.86
N ALA A 27 40.11 -3.26 -12.93
CA ALA A 27 41.03 -2.64 -13.88
C ALA A 27 41.23 -1.16 -13.54
N ASN A 28 42.52 -0.78 -13.53
CA ASN A 28 43.12 0.46 -13.08
C ASN A 28 42.62 1.75 -13.74
N VAL A 29 42.55 2.77 -12.88
CA VAL A 29 42.66 4.20 -13.17
C VAL A 29 43.91 4.50 -14.00
N ARG A 30 43.75 5.19 -15.14
CA ARG A 30 44.78 6.08 -15.70
C ARG A 30 44.16 7.39 -16.14
N LEU A 31 44.57 8.41 -15.40
CA LEU A 31 44.48 9.84 -15.67
C LEU A 31 45.12 10.18 -17.03
N PHE A 32 44.39 10.90 -17.88
CA PHE A 32 44.98 11.80 -18.88
C PHE A 32 44.06 13.01 -19.05
N CYS A 33 44.44 14.12 -18.41
CA CYS A 33 44.05 15.46 -18.85
C CYS A 33 44.88 15.80 -20.09
N ILE A 34 44.31 16.57 -21.04
CA ILE A 34 44.94 17.75 -21.71
C ILE A 34 44.14 18.21 -22.95
N ILE A 35 43.68 19.46 -22.86
CA ILE A 35 43.58 20.53 -23.88
C ILE A 35 42.40 20.58 -24.88
N VAL A 36 41.42 21.41 -24.49
CA VAL A 36 40.85 22.59 -25.17
C VAL A 36 41.14 22.77 -26.68
N ALA A 37 40.07 22.74 -27.48
CA ALA A 37 39.98 23.55 -28.70
C ALA A 37 38.54 24.05 -28.87
N SER A 38 38.27 25.22 -28.27
CA SER A 38 37.11 26.06 -28.55
C SER A 38 37.29 26.74 -29.91
N LEU A 39 36.44 26.39 -30.89
CA LEU A 39 36.29 27.16 -32.13
C LEU A 39 35.01 27.99 -32.06
N PRO A 40 35.10 29.34 -32.09
CA PRO A 40 33.94 30.21 -32.18
C PRO A 40 33.61 30.39 -33.67
N PHE A 41 32.61 29.67 -34.18
CA PHE A 41 32.03 30.01 -35.48
C PHE A 41 30.83 30.93 -35.29
N MET A 42 31.12 32.17 -35.65
CA MET A 42 30.27 33.33 -35.88
C MET A 42 28.77 33.11 -36.03
N PHE A 43 28.04 33.96 -35.32
CA PHE A 43 26.69 34.40 -35.61
C PHE A 43 26.52 34.70 -37.12
N VAL A 44 25.63 33.97 -37.76
CA VAL A 44 24.94 34.43 -38.98
C VAL A 44 23.46 34.49 -38.64
N SER A 45 22.99 35.70 -38.34
CA SER A 45 21.57 36.02 -38.30
C SER A 45 21.05 36.06 -39.74
N ALA A 46 20.34 35.01 -40.16
CA ALA A 46 19.47 35.10 -41.33
C ALA A 46 18.08 35.48 -40.84
N SER A 47 17.80 36.79 -40.84
CA SER A 47 16.45 37.33 -40.76
C SER A 47 15.72 37.00 -42.06
N HIS A 48 14.95 35.91 -42.07
CA HIS A 48 13.91 35.71 -43.08
C HIS A 48 12.60 35.38 -42.38
N SER A 49 11.74 36.40 -42.33
CA SER A 49 10.31 36.26 -42.09
C SER A 49 9.69 35.50 -43.26
N SER A 50 9.17 34.31 -43.02
CA SER A 50 8.18 33.68 -43.89
C SER A 50 6.98 33.28 -43.03
N LEU A 51 5.85 33.90 -43.33
CA LEU A 51 4.54 33.57 -42.78
C LEU A 51 4.13 32.22 -43.35
N ASP A 52 4.32 31.14 -42.59
CA ASP A 52 3.54 29.92 -42.79
C ASP A 52 2.32 29.98 -41.87
N TYR A 53 1.23 30.41 -42.49
CA TYR A 53 -0.13 30.16 -42.06
C TYR A 53 -0.38 28.65 -42.17
N ASP A 54 -0.31 27.93 -41.05
CA ASP A 54 -0.92 26.61 -40.96
C ASP A 54 -1.36 26.29 -39.53
N ASN A 55 -2.68 26.15 -39.40
CA ASN A 55 -3.42 25.50 -38.32
C ASN A 55 -2.74 25.47 -36.94
N ALA A 56 -2.98 26.53 -36.16
CA ALA A 56 -3.04 26.38 -34.71
C ALA A 56 -4.19 25.42 -34.39
N LYS A 57 -3.90 24.11 -34.37
CA LYS A 57 -4.66 23.14 -33.57
C LYS A 57 -4.55 23.68 -32.16
N THR A 58 -5.58 24.41 -31.73
CA THR A 58 -5.82 24.73 -30.33
C THR A 58 -5.58 23.43 -29.58
N LEU A 59 -4.44 23.36 -28.88
CA LEU A 59 -4.22 22.30 -27.92
C LEU A 59 -5.31 22.56 -26.90
N SER A 60 -6.38 21.78 -26.98
CA SER A 60 -7.36 21.70 -25.91
C SER A 60 -6.56 21.61 -24.61
N PRO A 61 -6.97 22.34 -23.54
CA PRO A 61 -6.33 22.17 -22.26
C PRO A 61 -6.26 20.67 -22.01
N ALA A 62 -5.07 20.13 -21.74
CA ALA A 62 -4.96 18.73 -21.33
C ALA A 62 -5.97 18.59 -20.18
N ILE A 63 -7.04 17.84 -20.42
CA ILE A 63 -8.10 17.69 -19.44
C ILE A 63 -7.45 16.94 -18.30
N ASN A 64 -7.09 17.69 -17.27
CA ASN A 64 -6.41 17.17 -16.11
C ASN A 64 -7.50 16.48 -15.29
N ASN A 65 -7.88 15.27 -15.71
CA ASN A 65 -8.74 14.36 -14.98
C ASN A 65 -7.97 13.83 -13.77
N GLU A 66 -7.63 14.73 -12.85
CA GLU A 66 -6.95 14.37 -11.62
C GLU A 66 -7.85 13.43 -10.83
N LYS A 67 -7.38 12.19 -10.68
CA LYS A 67 -8.06 11.17 -9.87
C LYS A 67 -8.19 11.65 -8.43
N VAL A 68 -9.27 11.28 -7.78
CA VAL A 68 -9.51 11.56 -6.36
C VAL A 68 -8.64 10.63 -5.52
N ASN A 69 -7.85 11.19 -4.60
CA ASN A 69 -7.10 10.39 -3.64
C ASN A 69 -8.05 9.87 -2.56
N LEU A 70 -8.18 8.55 -2.46
CA LEU A 70 -8.95 7.85 -1.43
C LEU A 70 -7.99 7.01 -0.59
N SER A 71 -7.90 7.30 0.70
CA SER A 71 -7.07 6.52 1.63
C SER A 71 -7.92 5.89 2.72
N LEU A 72 -7.66 4.61 3.02
CA LEU A 72 -8.22 3.89 4.16
C LEU A 72 -7.09 3.54 5.12
N TYR A 73 -7.20 4.02 6.35
CA TYR A 73 -6.37 3.59 7.48
C TYR A 73 -7.19 2.59 8.32
N TYR A 74 -6.64 1.40 8.52
CA TYR A 74 -7.37 0.26 9.08
C TYR A 74 -6.45 -0.69 9.85
N GLU A 75 -7.06 -1.62 10.57
CA GLU A 75 -6.40 -2.74 11.26
C GLU A 75 -7.19 -4.04 11.01
N THR A 76 -6.49 -5.17 10.90
CA THR A 76 -7.03 -6.39 10.31
C THR A 76 -7.97 -7.21 11.19
N LEU A 77 -7.95 -7.02 12.51
CA LEU A 77 -8.86 -7.71 13.43
C LEU A 77 -9.98 -6.81 13.95
N CYS A 78 -10.10 -5.60 13.43
CA CYS A 78 -11.24 -4.75 13.68
C CYS A 78 -12.44 -5.16 12.82
N PRO A 79 -13.57 -5.62 13.39
CA PRO A 79 -14.72 -6.06 12.61
C PRO A 79 -15.32 -4.95 11.75
N TYR A 80 -15.25 -3.69 12.19
CA TYR A 80 -15.71 -2.55 11.40
C TYR A 80 -14.81 -2.26 10.19
N CYS A 81 -13.50 -2.46 10.32
CA CYS A 81 -12.58 -2.37 9.18
C CYS A 81 -12.87 -3.48 8.17
N ALA A 82 -13.01 -4.71 8.67
CA ALA A 82 -13.29 -5.87 7.84
C ALA A 82 -14.60 -5.70 7.05
N SER A 83 -15.71 -5.35 7.72
CA SER A 83 -16.99 -5.08 7.07
C SER A 83 -16.93 -3.88 6.11
N PHE A 84 -16.19 -2.83 6.46
CA PHE A 84 -16.03 -1.69 5.54
C PHE A 84 -15.31 -2.12 4.26
N ILE A 85 -14.22 -2.87 4.37
CA ILE A 85 -13.47 -3.37 3.22
C ILE A 85 -14.36 -4.27 2.35
N SER A 86 -15.02 -5.24 2.99
CA SER A 86 -15.77 -6.30 2.29
C SER A 86 -17.06 -5.84 1.65
N ASP A 87 -17.77 -4.90 2.30
CA ASP A 87 -19.14 -4.55 1.93
C ASP A 87 -19.23 -3.17 1.27
N ASN A 88 -18.27 -2.28 1.56
CA ASN A 88 -18.30 -0.90 1.09
C ASN A 88 -17.13 -0.59 0.15
N LEU A 89 -15.88 -0.79 0.56
CA LEU A 89 -14.73 -0.40 -0.25
C LEU A 89 -14.62 -1.23 -1.54
N VAL A 90 -15.12 -2.47 -1.54
CA VAL A 90 -15.27 -3.31 -2.75
C VAL A 90 -15.99 -2.60 -3.89
N LYS A 91 -16.87 -1.62 -3.60
CA LYS A 91 -17.58 -0.80 -4.58
C LYS A 91 -16.64 -0.01 -5.49
N VAL A 92 -15.39 0.22 -5.07
CA VAL A 92 -14.35 0.84 -5.90
C VAL A 92 -14.17 0.06 -7.21
N PHE A 93 -14.12 -1.28 -7.12
CA PHE A 93 -13.84 -2.17 -8.24
C PHE A 93 -15.10 -2.75 -8.91
N GLN A 94 -16.29 -2.48 -8.36
CA GLN A 94 -17.56 -2.95 -8.92
C GLN A 94 -18.31 -1.90 -9.75
N ASN A 95 -17.99 -0.61 -9.60
CA ASN A 95 -18.74 0.50 -10.22
C ASN A 95 -17.85 1.51 -10.96
N ASP A 96 -16.74 1.05 -11.53
CA ASP A 96 -15.77 1.84 -12.31
C ASP A 96 -15.16 3.04 -11.54
N LEU A 97 -15.23 3.05 -10.21
CA LEU A 97 -14.66 4.13 -9.40
C LEU A 97 -13.12 4.08 -9.41
N ASP A 98 -12.53 2.90 -9.60
CA ASP A 98 -11.09 2.71 -9.82
C ASP A 98 -10.54 3.51 -11.01
N THR A 99 -11.39 3.84 -11.99
CA THR A 99 -11.02 4.72 -13.11
C THR A 99 -10.78 6.17 -12.69
N ILE A 100 -11.37 6.62 -11.58
CA ILE A 100 -11.31 8.00 -11.09
C ILE A 100 -10.67 8.15 -9.70
N VAL A 101 -10.25 7.05 -9.07
CA VAL A 101 -9.69 7.03 -7.71
C VAL A 101 -8.24 6.55 -7.72
N ASN A 102 -7.40 7.20 -6.92
CA ASN A 102 -6.14 6.66 -6.43
C ASN A 102 -6.39 6.05 -5.05
N LEU A 103 -6.57 4.73 -4.98
CA LEU A 103 -6.86 4.04 -3.72
C LEU A 103 -5.55 3.71 -2.99
N ARG A 104 -5.49 4.07 -1.72
CA ARG A 104 -4.38 3.81 -0.79
C ARG A 104 -4.89 3.06 0.44
N LEU A 105 -4.29 1.92 0.73
CA LEU A 105 -4.58 1.10 1.91
C LEU A 105 -3.43 1.19 2.91
N VAL A 106 -3.74 1.45 4.18
CA VAL A 106 -2.76 1.65 5.26
C VAL A 106 -3.10 0.71 6.45
N PRO A 107 -2.54 -0.52 6.48
CA PRO A 107 -2.74 -1.49 7.56
C PRO A 107 -1.85 -1.16 8.77
N TRP A 108 -2.35 -0.32 9.66
CA TRP A 108 -1.69 0.10 10.90
C TRP A 108 -2.72 0.34 11.99
N GLY A 109 -3.70 1.20 11.69
CA GLY A 109 -4.80 1.56 12.57
C GLY A 109 -4.35 2.12 13.91
N ASN A 110 -4.85 1.54 15.00
CA ASN A 110 -4.56 1.98 16.37
C ASN A 110 -3.24 1.42 16.92
N ALA A 111 -2.42 0.76 16.10
CA ALA A 111 -1.13 0.23 16.54
C ALA A 111 -0.16 1.34 16.97
N PHE A 112 0.79 0.98 17.84
CA PHE A 112 1.84 1.87 18.32
C PHE A 112 3.17 1.12 18.48
N ILE A 113 4.27 1.87 18.57
CA ILE A 113 5.62 1.30 18.68
C ILE A 113 6.14 1.51 20.10
N VAL A 114 6.52 0.42 20.78
CA VAL A 114 7.23 0.47 22.06
C VAL A 114 8.63 -0.11 21.87
N GLY A 115 9.63 0.76 21.95
CA GLY A 115 11.01 0.43 21.60
C GLY A 115 11.10 -0.02 20.14
N ASN A 116 11.31 -1.33 19.93
CA ASN A 116 11.38 -1.93 18.60
C ASN A 116 10.22 -2.87 18.26
N ARG A 117 9.22 -2.95 19.13
CA ARG A 117 8.06 -3.84 18.96
C ARG A 117 6.82 -3.03 18.61
N THR A 118 6.06 -3.52 17.65
CA THR A 118 4.71 -3.02 17.36
C THR A 118 3.75 -3.66 18.35
N GLN A 119 2.85 -2.87 18.93
CA GLN A 119 1.75 -3.33 19.75
C GLN A 119 0.43 -2.94 19.07
N CYS A 120 -0.47 -3.90 18.99
CA CYS A 120 -1.75 -3.78 18.29
C CYS A 120 -2.91 -4.01 19.25
N GLN A 121 -4.06 -3.40 18.96
CA GLN A 121 -5.22 -3.40 19.86
C GLN A 121 -5.78 -4.80 20.09
N HIS A 122 -5.74 -5.62 19.05
CA HIS A 122 -6.21 -7.00 19.09
C HIS A 122 -5.06 -8.02 19.22
N GLY A 123 -3.91 -7.58 19.75
CA GLY A 123 -2.77 -8.43 20.09
C GLY A 123 -1.85 -8.78 18.90
N GLU A 124 -0.95 -9.74 19.12
CA GLU A 124 0.10 -10.11 18.16
C GLU A 124 -0.45 -10.67 16.84
N GLU A 125 -1.64 -11.27 16.84
CA GLU A 125 -2.28 -11.77 15.61
C GLU A 125 -2.64 -10.62 14.65
N GLU A 126 -3.13 -9.50 15.18
CA GLU A 126 -3.36 -8.27 14.40
C GLU A 126 -2.04 -7.69 13.89
N CYS A 127 -1.00 -7.61 14.74
CA CYS A 127 0.30 -7.11 14.29
C CYS A 127 0.90 -7.97 13.18
N TYR A 128 0.76 -9.29 13.30
CA TYR A 128 1.17 -10.23 12.26
C TYR A 128 0.42 -9.96 10.96
N LEU A 129 -0.91 -9.93 10.99
CA LEU A 129 -1.72 -9.81 9.78
C LEU A 129 -1.64 -8.40 9.16
N ASN A 130 -1.51 -7.32 9.95
CA ASN A 130 -1.15 -5.98 9.47
C ASN A 130 0.17 -5.99 8.68
N THR A 131 1.16 -6.75 9.17
CA THR A 131 2.46 -6.91 8.50
C THR A 131 2.35 -7.72 7.21
N ILE A 132 1.52 -8.78 7.19
CA ILE A 132 1.21 -9.54 5.98
C ILE A 132 0.55 -8.65 4.93
N HIS A 133 -0.47 -7.86 5.30
CA HIS A 133 -1.12 -6.89 4.41
C HIS A 133 -0.12 -5.88 3.84
N SER A 134 0.79 -5.39 4.69
CA SER A 134 1.88 -4.50 4.26
C SER A 134 2.78 -5.13 3.21
N CYS A 135 3.20 -6.38 3.44
CA CYS A 135 4.01 -7.15 2.50
C CYS A 135 3.29 -7.35 1.17
N VAL A 136 2.00 -7.67 1.19
CA VAL A 136 1.21 -7.87 -0.04
C VAL A 136 1.10 -6.57 -0.84
N ILE A 137 0.80 -5.44 -0.19
CA ILE A 137 0.76 -4.13 -0.87
C ILE A 137 2.11 -3.80 -1.52
N TYR A 138 3.23 -4.14 -0.87
CA TYR A 138 4.57 -3.92 -1.41
C TYR A 138 4.91 -4.86 -2.59
N LEU A 139 4.59 -6.15 -2.46
CA LEU A 139 4.95 -7.18 -3.44
C LEU A 139 4.08 -7.15 -4.70
N TRP A 140 2.84 -6.68 -4.57
CA TRP A 140 1.86 -6.52 -5.65
C TRP A 140 1.32 -5.07 -5.66
N PRO A 141 2.04 -4.15 -6.30
CA PRO A 141 1.66 -2.73 -6.33
C PRO A 141 0.40 -2.45 -7.16
N ASP A 142 -0.07 -3.40 -7.98
CA ASP A 142 -1.38 -3.32 -8.60
C ASP A 142 -2.48 -3.32 -7.53
N VAL A 143 -3.24 -2.22 -7.47
CA VAL A 143 -4.18 -1.97 -6.38
C VAL A 143 -5.31 -2.98 -6.31
N LYS A 144 -5.76 -3.47 -7.47
CA LYS A 144 -6.80 -4.48 -7.54
C LYS A 144 -6.31 -5.80 -6.97
N THR A 145 -5.11 -6.22 -7.37
CA THR A 145 -4.50 -7.49 -6.91
C THR A 145 -4.33 -7.52 -5.39
N HIS A 146 -3.71 -6.50 -4.78
CA HIS A 146 -3.55 -6.51 -3.32
C HIS A 146 -4.87 -6.27 -2.58
N PHE A 147 -5.81 -5.52 -3.17
CA PHE A 147 -7.13 -5.35 -2.58
C PHE A 147 -7.90 -6.67 -2.55
N GLU A 148 -7.87 -7.48 -3.61
CA GLU A 148 -8.54 -8.79 -3.64
C GLU A 148 -8.02 -9.74 -2.54
N PHE A 149 -6.72 -9.68 -2.24
CA PHE A 149 -6.13 -10.41 -1.11
C PHE A 149 -6.63 -9.88 0.24
N ILE A 150 -6.62 -8.57 0.42
CA ILE A 150 -7.08 -7.92 1.66
C ILE A 150 -8.58 -8.17 1.88
N ASP A 151 -9.42 -8.02 0.86
CA ASP A 151 -10.85 -8.35 0.93
C ASP A 151 -11.09 -9.82 1.30
N CYS A 152 -10.30 -10.74 0.73
CA CYS A 152 -10.39 -12.16 1.04
C CYS A 152 -10.10 -12.45 2.52
N THR A 153 -8.98 -11.93 3.04
CA THR A 153 -8.54 -12.16 4.43
C THR A 153 -9.48 -11.49 5.44
N GLU A 154 -9.95 -10.28 5.17
CA GLU A 154 -10.94 -9.58 6.01
C GLU A 154 -12.29 -10.33 6.06
N LYS A 155 -12.74 -10.88 4.93
CA LYS A 155 -13.94 -11.75 4.88
C LYS A 155 -13.77 -13.04 5.68
N GLN A 156 -12.56 -13.60 5.71
CA GLN A 156 -12.26 -14.75 6.56
C GLN A 156 -12.31 -14.36 8.04
N ASN A 157 -11.71 -13.22 8.42
CA ASN A 157 -11.74 -12.71 9.79
C ASN A 157 -13.17 -12.52 10.33
N LEU A 158 -14.10 -12.06 9.50
CA LEU A 158 -15.52 -11.92 9.87
C LEU A 158 -16.25 -13.25 10.14
N LYS A 159 -15.76 -14.36 9.57
CA LYS A 159 -16.42 -15.68 9.62
C LYS A 159 -15.65 -16.71 10.41
N ARG A 160 -14.50 -16.34 10.98
CA ARG A 160 -13.55 -17.30 11.51
C ARG A 160 -14.06 -17.98 12.78
N GLY A 161 -13.70 -19.26 12.89
CA GLY A 161 -13.67 -19.98 14.16
C GLY A 161 -12.30 -19.84 14.84
N PRO A 162 -11.98 -20.73 15.78
CA PRO A 162 -10.64 -20.85 16.34
C PRO A 162 -9.60 -21.09 15.25
N VAL A 163 -8.47 -20.39 15.35
CA VAL A 163 -7.34 -20.48 14.41
C VAL A 163 -6.22 -21.25 15.10
N THR A 164 -5.64 -22.24 14.41
CA THR A 164 -4.57 -23.08 14.97
C THR A 164 -3.19 -22.50 14.65
N THR A 165 -3.03 -21.96 13.44
CA THR A 165 -1.81 -21.25 13.01
C THR A 165 -2.19 -19.91 12.42
N LYS A 166 -1.35 -18.89 12.65
CA LYS A 166 -1.57 -17.53 12.11
C LYS A 166 -1.59 -17.49 10.57
N GLU A 167 -0.99 -18.48 9.91
CA GLU A 167 -1.00 -18.65 8.46
C GLU A 167 -2.39 -19.01 7.89
N GLU A 168 -3.24 -19.69 8.66
CA GLU A 168 -4.64 -19.99 8.27
C GLU A 168 -5.47 -18.74 7.97
N LEU A 169 -5.02 -17.57 8.47
CA LEU A 169 -5.67 -16.27 8.23
C LEU A 169 -5.48 -15.74 6.81
N TRP A 170 -4.52 -16.27 6.03
CA TRP A 170 -4.15 -15.66 4.76
C TRP A 170 -3.68 -16.60 3.66
N GLU A 171 -3.13 -17.78 3.97
CA GLU A 171 -2.69 -18.75 2.95
C GLU A 171 -3.82 -19.17 1.98
N PRO A 172 -5.07 -19.44 2.44
CA PRO A 172 -6.14 -19.78 1.50
C PRO A 172 -6.48 -18.63 0.52
N CYS A 173 -6.19 -17.39 0.89
CA CYS A 173 -6.33 -16.24 -0.01
C CYS A 173 -5.20 -16.16 -1.05
N CYS A 174 -3.99 -16.62 -0.70
CA CYS A 174 -2.92 -16.82 -1.68
C CYS A 174 -3.28 -17.91 -2.69
N GLU A 175 -3.79 -19.05 -2.23
CA GLU A 175 -4.21 -20.15 -3.11
C GLU A 175 -5.29 -19.67 -4.10
N LYS A 176 -6.34 -19.02 -3.57
CA LYS A 176 -7.45 -18.49 -4.38
C LYS A 176 -7.00 -17.51 -5.46
N LEU A 177 -6.00 -16.68 -5.16
CA LEU A 177 -5.54 -15.59 -6.04
C LEU A 177 -4.25 -15.93 -6.81
N ILE A 178 -3.73 -17.15 -6.63
CA ILE A 178 -2.48 -17.62 -7.26
C ILE A 178 -1.30 -16.68 -6.91
N LEU A 179 -1.21 -16.28 -5.63
CA LEU A 179 -0.12 -15.46 -5.10
C LEU A 179 0.93 -16.33 -4.42
N SER A 180 2.20 -15.98 -4.58
CA SER A 180 3.31 -16.71 -3.94
C SER A 180 3.38 -16.42 -2.44
N GLU A 181 3.01 -17.42 -1.64
CA GLU A 181 3.16 -17.39 -0.18
C GLU A 181 4.62 -17.19 0.26
N ASP A 182 5.57 -17.83 -0.43
CA ASP A 182 6.99 -17.76 -0.12
C ASP A 182 7.51 -16.32 -0.16
N ARG A 183 7.05 -15.50 -1.12
CA ARG A 183 7.43 -14.08 -1.19
C ARG A 183 6.90 -13.30 0.01
N ILE A 184 5.70 -13.61 0.49
CA ILE A 184 5.11 -12.97 1.67
C ILE A 184 5.87 -13.40 2.92
N LYS A 185 6.12 -14.71 3.07
CA LYS A 185 6.92 -15.29 4.16
C LYS A 185 8.33 -14.68 4.18
N GLU A 186 8.98 -14.49 3.03
CA GLU A 186 10.28 -13.83 2.91
C GLU A 186 10.22 -12.35 3.33
N CYS A 187 9.21 -11.60 2.87
CA CYS A 187 9.01 -10.21 3.27
C CYS A 187 8.84 -10.06 4.79
N TYR A 188 8.08 -10.97 5.41
CA TYR A 188 7.91 -11.01 6.86
C TYR A 188 9.21 -11.40 7.58
N ASN A 189 9.80 -12.54 7.23
CA ASN A 189 10.95 -13.14 7.93
C ASN A 189 12.24 -12.34 7.78
N SER A 190 12.43 -11.63 6.66
CA SER A 190 13.57 -10.72 6.47
C SER A 190 13.48 -9.45 7.35
N GLY A 191 12.35 -9.21 8.00
CA GLY A 191 12.06 -7.99 8.74
C GLY A 191 11.72 -6.80 7.83
N TYR A 192 11.56 -7.00 6.52
CA TYR A 192 11.13 -5.95 5.61
C TYR A 192 9.70 -5.48 5.91
N GLY A 193 8.80 -6.40 6.26
CA GLY A 193 7.46 -6.08 6.74
C GLY A 193 7.45 -5.10 7.92
N ASN A 194 8.38 -5.24 8.87
CA ASN A 194 8.52 -4.31 9.99
C ASN A 194 8.97 -2.90 9.55
N LYS A 195 9.76 -2.80 8.48
CA LYS A 195 10.13 -1.49 7.90
C LYS A 195 8.91 -0.81 7.28
N LEU A 196 8.08 -1.57 6.57
CA LEU A 196 6.81 -1.08 6.01
C LEU A 196 5.87 -0.61 7.11
N GLN A 197 5.71 -1.40 8.18
CA GLN A 197 4.91 -1.03 9.35
C GLN A 197 5.37 0.29 9.98
N ARG A 198 6.68 0.55 10.09
CA ARG A 198 7.19 1.85 10.58
C ARG A 198 6.87 3.02 9.64
N GLN A 199 6.87 2.79 8.33
CA GLN A 199 6.44 3.81 7.36
C GLN A 199 4.95 4.12 7.54
N TYR A 200 4.12 3.09 7.68
CA TYR A 200 2.69 3.24 7.95
C TYR A 200 2.39 3.91 9.29
N ALA A 201 3.19 3.63 10.33
CA ALA A 201 3.11 4.33 11.60
C ALA A 201 3.34 5.84 11.44
N ASN A 202 4.40 6.23 10.71
CA ASN A 202 4.70 7.63 10.44
C ASN A 202 3.62 8.32 9.59
N GLU A 203 3.13 7.64 8.55
CA GLU A 203 2.04 8.11 7.69
C GLU A 203 0.78 8.35 8.53
N THR A 204 0.38 7.37 9.34
CA THR A 204 -0.81 7.45 10.20
C THR A 204 -0.67 8.53 11.29
N ALA A 205 0.51 8.68 11.89
CA ALA A 205 0.79 9.72 12.88
C ALA A 205 0.78 11.15 12.27
N SER A 206 0.95 11.27 10.96
CA SER A 206 0.90 12.55 10.25
C SER A 206 -0.52 13.01 9.90
N LEU A 207 -1.54 12.18 10.16
CA LEU A 207 -2.94 12.53 9.95
C LEU A 207 -3.32 13.79 10.73
N ASN A 208 -4.01 14.70 10.04
CA ASN A 208 -4.49 15.94 10.63
C ASN A 208 -5.94 16.22 10.16
N PRO A 209 -6.93 16.12 11.06
CA PRO A 209 -6.82 15.73 12.46
C PRO A 209 -6.31 14.28 12.64
N PRO A 210 -5.69 13.95 13.78
CA PRO A 210 -5.41 12.56 14.13
C PRO A 210 -6.70 11.73 14.11
N HIS A 211 -6.59 10.46 13.71
CA HIS A 211 -7.70 9.53 13.79
C HIS A 211 -8.00 9.19 15.26
N ASP A 212 -9.27 9.04 15.60
CA ASP A 212 -9.77 8.66 16.93
C ASP A 212 -10.40 7.27 16.96
N TYR A 213 -10.61 6.67 15.78
CA TYR A 213 -11.05 5.30 15.56
C TYR A 213 -10.62 4.81 14.17
N VAL A 214 -10.81 3.52 13.91
CA VAL A 214 -10.75 2.93 12.56
C VAL A 214 -12.02 2.14 12.24
N PRO A 215 -12.43 2.02 10.96
CA PRO A 215 -11.76 2.51 9.75
C PRO A 215 -11.75 4.04 9.64
N TRP A 216 -10.62 4.61 9.25
CA TRP A 216 -10.48 6.05 9.03
C TRP A 216 -10.30 6.34 7.53
N VAL A 217 -11.31 6.98 6.93
CA VAL A 217 -11.38 7.22 5.48
C VAL A 217 -11.10 8.68 5.17
N VAL A 218 -10.20 8.90 4.21
CA VAL A 218 -9.74 10.22 3.79
C VAL A 218 -9.95 10.38 2.29
N VAL A 219 -10.62 11.46 1.88
CA VAL A 219 -10.84 11.85 0.48
C VAL A 219 -10.13 13.19 0.24
N ASN A 220 -9.14 13.23 -0.67
CA ASN A 220 -8.32 14.41 -0.95
C ASN A 220 -7.81 15.11 0.33
N ASN A 221 -7.17 14.34 1.23
CA ASN A 221 -6.64 14.79 2.53
C ASN A 221 -7.70 15.29 3.53
N GLN A 222 -9.00 15.11 3.25
CA GLN A 222 -10.08 15.43 4.17
C GLN A 222 -10.71 14.15 4.75
N PRO A 223 -10.66 13.93 6.07
CA PRO A 223 -11.35 12.79 6.66
C PRO A 223 -12.86 12.99 6.60
N ILE A 224 -13.58 11.96 6.16
CA ILE A 224 -15.05 11.99 6.07
C ILE A 224 -15.75 11.49 7.35
N ARG A 225 -14.94 11.12 8.35
CA ARG A 225 -15.35 10.76 9.72
C ARG A 225 -16.49 9.74 9.71
N ASP A 226 -17.57 10.05 10.43
CA ASP A 226 -18.69 9.14 10.71
C ASP A 226 -19.46 8.74 9.45
N ASP A 227 -19.28 9.48 8.37
CA ASP A 227 -19.91 9.25 7.08
C ASP A 227 -19.06 8.34 6.17
N PHE A 228 -18.09 7.61 6.74
CA PHE A 228 -17.14 6.78 5.98
C PHE A 228 -17.80 5.74 5.08
N VAL A 229 -18.94 5.17 5.49
CA VAL A 229 -19.72 4.22 4.68
C VAL A 229 -20.24 4.85 3.37
N ASN A 230 -20.36 6.17 3.33
CA ASN A 230 -20.83 6.95 2.18
C ASN A 230 -19.67 7.51 1.34
N PHE A 231 -18.44 6.97 1.44
CA PHE A 231 -17.27 7.48 0.72
C PHE A 231 -17.48 7.68 -0.80
N VAL A 232 -18.32 6.86 -1.45
CA VAL A 232 -18.66 7.00 -2.88
C VAL A 232 -19.22 8.39 -3.18
N LYS A 233 -20.11 8.90 -2.33
CA LYS A 233 -20.66 10.26 -2.45
C LYS A 233 -19.55 11.31 -2.43
N TYR A 234 -18.60 11.20 -1.50
CA TYR A 234 -17.50 12.15 -1.35
C TYR A 234 -16.52 12.07 -2.53
N VAL A 235 -16.19 10.87 -2.98
CA VAL A 235 -15.37 10.66 -4.19
C VAL A 235 -16.02 11.35 -5.40
N CYS A 236 -17.32 11.11 -5.61
CA CYS A 236 -18.05 11.67 -6.73
C CYS A 236 -18.19 13.20 -6.66
N GLN A 237 -18.31 13.77 -5.46
CA GLN A 237 -18.33 15.21 -5.26
C GLN A 237 -16.94 15.86 -5.46
N ALA A 238 -15.88 15.14 -5.13
CA ALA A 238 -14.50 15.62 -5.24
C ALA A 238 -13.94 15.50 -6.67
N TYR A 239 -14.47 14.57 -7.47
CA TYR A 239 -14.02 14.33 -8.83
C TYR A 239 -14.46 15.46 -9.78
N LYS A 240 -13.51 15.98 -10.56
CA LYS A 240 -13.71 17.12 -11.46
C LYS A 240 -13.55 16.77 -12.94
N GLY A 241 -13.38 15.49 -13.26
CA GLY A 241 -13.20 15.05 -14.63
C GLY A 241 -14.52 14.84 -15.38
N ASP A 242 -14.44 14.92 -16.71
CA ASP A 242 -15.63 14.90 -17.57
C ASP A 242 -16.31 13.52 -17.63
N HIS A 243 -15.53 12.45 -17.52
CA HIS A 243 -16.05 11.09 -17.54
C HIS A 243 -16.47 10.65 -16.14
N VAL A 244 -17.75 10.85 -15.82
CA VAL A 244 -18.34 10.52 -14.51
C VAL A 244 -18.85 9.06 -14.48
N PRO A 245 -18.30 8.20 -13.59
CA PRO A 245 -18.73 6.80 -13.44
C PRO A 245 -20.20 6.65 -13.09
N VAL A 246 -20.79 5.49 -13.42
CA VAL A 246 -22.19 5.16 -13.11
C VAL A 246 -22.48 5.27 -11.61
N ALA A 247 -21.52 4.87 -10.77
CA ALA A 247 -21.60 5.00 -9.31
C ALA A 247 -22.02 6.40 -8.86
N CYS A 248 -21.48 7.44 -9.49
CA CYS A 248 -21.72 8.83 -9.14
C CYS A 248 -23.10 9.31 -9.58
N LYS A 249 -23.63 8.79 -10.69
CA LYS A 249 -24.98 9.11 -11.17
C LYS A 249 -26.05 8.53 -10.25
N ALA A 250 -25.80 7.39 -9.61
CA ALA A 250 -26.74 6.79 -8.65
C ALA A 250 -26.79 7.52 -7.29
N GLN A 251 -25.80 8.37 -6.96
CA GLN A 251 -25.77 9.12 -5.71
C GLN A 251 -26.60 10.43 -5.78
N SER A 252 -26.85 10.97 -6.97
CA SER A 252 -27.62 12.21 -7.13
C SER A 252 -29.12 12.04 -6.87
N SER A 253 -29.63 10.80 -6.87
CA SER A 253 -31.05 10.46 -6.65
C SER A 253 -31.42 10.17 -5.19
N ASN A 254 -30.44 9.97 -4.29
CA ASN A 254 -30.68 9.63 -2.88
C ASN A 254 -30.24 10.79 -1.96
N VAL A 255 -30.96 11.92 -2.03
CA VAL A 255 -30.79 13.00 -1.05
C VAL A 255 -31.88 12.88 0.01
N SER A 256 -31.63 12.06 1.03
CA SER A 256 -32.34 12.18 2.31
C SER A 256 -31.32 12.44 3.41
N SER A 257 -31.32 13.68 3.89
CA SER A 257 -30.49 14.16 4.99
C SER A 257 -30.96 13.52 6.30
N ALA A 258 -30.36 12.41 6.69
CA ALA A 258 -30.50 11.90 8.05
C ALA A 258 -29.65 12.76 8.99
N LYS A 259 -30.30 13.55 9.84
CA LYS A 259 -29.66 14.20 10.99
C LYS A 259 -29.10 13.11 11.91
N MET A 260 -27.79 13.08 12.13
CA MET A 260 -27.21 12.19 13.14
C MET A 260 -27.34 12.82 14.52
N ALA A 261 -28.14 12.16 15.36
CA ALA A 261 -28.08 12.30 16.80
C ALA A 261 -26.77 11.69 17.33
N ASN A 262 -26.33 12.18 18.48
CA ASN A 262 -25.11 11.85 19.21
C ASN A 262 -25.05 10.34 19.55
N LYS A 263 -24.64 9.50 18.60
CA LYS A 263 -24.53 8.05 18.74
C LYS A 263 -23.07 7.69 18.51
N ILE A 264 -22.50 6.88 19.41
CA ILE A 264 -21.15 6.31 19.26
C ILE A 264 -21.04 5.72 17.85
N HIS A 265 -20.08 6.21 17.06
CA HIS A 265 -19.90 5.84 15.67
C HIS A 265 -19.37 4.40 15.57
N PRO A 266 -19.79 3.62 14.55
CA PRO A 266 -19.32 2.25 14.38
C PRO A 266 -17.83 2.23 13.98
N GLY A 267 -16.96 1.80 14.89
CA GLY A 267 -15.51 1.73 14.69
C GLY A 267 -14.78 1.11 15.87
N CYS A 268 -13.51 0.73 15.67
CA CYS A 268 -12.58 0.35 16.72
C CYS A 268 -11.86 1.59 17.22
N TYR A 269 -12.17 1.98 18.46
CA TYR A 269 -11.60 3.16 19.09
C TYR A 269 -10.29 2.83 19.79
N THR A 270 -9.34 3.75 19.69
CA THR A 270 -8.12 3.70 20.49
C THR A 270 -8.46 3.72 21.97
N THR A 271 -7.94 2.76 22.74
CA THR A 271 -8.13 2.75 24.20
C THR A 271 -7.20 3.77 24.86
N GLU A 272 -7.49 4.20 26.09
CA GLU A 272 -6.67 5.24 26.77
C GLU A 272 -5.18 4.85 26.90
N ILE A 273 -4.89 3.56 27.07
CA ILE A 273 -3.53 3.01 27.11
C ILE A 273 -2.80 3.27 25.78
N PHE A 274 -3.52 3.13 24.67
CA PHE A 274 -3.00 3.30 23.31
C PHE A 274 -2.89 4.79 22.95
N ARG A 275 -3.83 5.64 23.40
CA ARG A 275 -3.75 7.11 23.24
C ARG A 275 -2.50 7.71 23.88
N ASN A 276 -2.20 7.31 25.12
CA ASN A 276 -1.07 7.87 25.87
C ASN A 276 0.29 7.38 25.36
N SER A 277 0.31 6.32 24.54
CA SER A 277 1.51 5.71 23.99
C SER A 277 1.78 6.11 22.52
N ALA A 278 0.80 6.75 21.86
CA ALA A 278 0.96 7.26 20.51
C ALA A 278 1.89 8.51 20.51
N PRO A 279 2.77 8.67 19.50
CA PRO A 279 3.57 9.87 19.38
C PRO A 279 2.66 11.11 19.29
N PRO A 280 2.98 12.22 19.97
CA PRO A 280 2.19 13.44 19.85
C PRO A 280 2.17 13.90 18.39
N ALA A 281 0.99 14.26 17.89
CA ALA A 281 0.83 14.83 16.55
C ALA A 281 1.80 16.00 16.39
N ALA A 282 2.57 16.01 15.30
CA ALA A 282 3.57 17.04 15.06
C ALA A 282 2.92 18.43 15.12
N ALA A 283 3.32 19.23 16.11
CA ALA A 283 2.88 20.60 16.25
C ALA A 283 3.29 21.37 14.99
N LYS A 284 2.31 21.87 14.22
CA LYS A 284 2.58 22.76 13.09
C LYS A 284 3.24 24.02 13.63
N THR A 285 4.53 24.19 13.37
CA THR A 285 5.20 25.49 13.49
C THR A 285 4.52 26.42 12.49
N GLY A 286 3.69 27.34 12.99
CA GLY A 286 3.08 28.38 12.17
C GLY A 286 4.15 29.26 11.50
N PRO A 287 3.80 29.98 10.42
CA PRO A 287 4.73 30.90 9.79
C PRO A 287 5.08 31.99 10.81
N GLY A 288 6.33 32.00 11.28
CA GLY A 288 6.84 33.05 12.13
C GLY A 288 6.82 34.36 11.35
N THR A 289 6.01 35.31 11.83
CA THR A 289 6.09 36.71 11.45
C THR A 289 7.40 37.29 12.00
N LYS A 290 8.30 37.63 11.09
CA LYS A 290 9.32 38.66 11.28
C LYS A 290 9.24 39.62 10.11
#